data_AF-A0A4R6P3E2-F1
#
_entry.id   AF-A0A4R6P3E2-F1
#
_cell.length_a   1.000
_cell.length_b   1.000
_cell.length_c   1.000
_cell.angle_alpha   90.00
_cell.angle_beta   90.00
_cell.angle_gamma   90.00
#
_symmetry.space_group_name_H-M   'P 1'
#
loop_
_entity.id
_entity.type
_entity.pdbx_description
1 polymer ?
#
loop_
_entity_poly.entity_id
_entity_poly.type
_entity_poly.pdbx_seq_one_letter_code
_entity_poly.pdbx_strand_id
1 'polypeptide(L)'
;MPVEGSVAAADVAVFAGQAEIRDDRLVLETVCAYLELAVHNCAALAAVCEAGEVIAAPPQLARSVIENCARACWLIDDELASVPALNRLARTYIDHDTSAVDRKLAAQRLMGKDSPGYKGATQVFEAIRTEIKAVFPETVGANFNAPKTIHGQRNLSLTQTVVWFFDYLHRSRMASVDGVVAEGLYVHLSNQTHPTISTIRDRRRFIAHGEHFGTQNVVSLTELEKLVRLAVGSVQNALVLVHRYCGWPFDPDGEFEGLIDEIAPGLFSPDDPRPTP
;
A
#
# COMPACT_ATOMS: atom_id res chain seq x y z
N MET A 1 3.32 15.99 -13.21
CA MET A 1 4.53 15.71 -14.01
C MET A 1 5.75 15.80 -13.09
N PRO A 2 6.69 14.84 -13.15
CA PRO A 2 7.95 14.92 -12.39
C PRO A 2 8.76 16.19 -12.71
N VAL A 3 9.50 16.70 -11.72
CA VAL A 3 10.45 17.80 -11.91
C VAL A 3 11.70 17.28 -12.62
N GLU A 4 12.26 18.06 -13.54
CA GLU A 4 13.51 17.74 -14.23
C GLU A 4 14.64 17.48 -13.23
N GLY A 5 15.43 16.43 -13.47
CA GLY A 5 16.49 16.00 -12.56
C GLY A 5 16.03 15.13 -11.38
N SER A 6 14.72 14.92 -11.20
CA SER A 6 14.21 13.95 -10.23
C SER A 6 14.40 12.50 -10.70
N VAL A 7 14.32 11.55 -9.76
CA VAL A 7 14.41 10.12 -10.06
C VAL A 7 13.27 9.67 -10.98
N ALA A 8 12.05 10.16 -10.76
CA ALA A 8 10.91 9.88 -11.62
C ALA A 8 11.10 10.44 -13.04
N ALA A 9 11.68 11.63 -13.19
CA ALA A 9 12.00 12.17 -14.52
C ALA A 9 13.06 11.32 -15.24
N ALA A 10 14.08 10.85 -14.51
CA ALA A 10 15.09 9.95 -15.05
C ALA A 10 14.49 8.58 -15.46
N ASP A 11 13.60 8.02 -14.65
CA ASP A 11 12.88 6.79 -14.97
C ASP A 11 12.05 6.94 -16.26
N VAL A 12 11.24 8.00 -16.37
CA VAL A 12 10.44 8.28 -17.57
C VAL A 12 11.34 8.41 -18.80
N ALA A 13 12.49 9.09 -18.68
CA ALA A 13 13.43 9.22 -19.79
C ALA A 13 14.04 7.86 -20.21
N VAL A 14 14.37 7.00 -19.26
CA VAL A 14 14.84 5.63 -19.53
C VAL A 14 13.75 4.82 -20.24
N PHE A 15 12.50 4.92 -19.79
CA PHE A 15 11.39 4.13 -20.32
C PHE A 15 10.97 4.60 -21.72
N ALA A 16 10.89 5.92 -21.94
CA ALA A 16 10.62 6.51 -23.24
C ALA A 16 11.71 6.16 -24.29
N GLY A 17 12.92 5.82 -23.84
CA GLY A 17 14.01 5.36 -24.69
C GLY A 17 13.91 3.89 -25.14
N GLN A 18 12.95 3.11 -24.63
CA GLN A 18 12.76 1.70 -24.99
C GLN A 18 11.44 1.50 -25.74
N ALA A 19 11.52 1.06 -27.00
CA ALA A 19 10.37 0.92 -27.87
C ALA A 19 9.36 -0.15 -27.40
N GLU A 20 9.83 -1.10 -26.58
CA GLU A 20 9.06 -2.19 -26.03
C GLU A 20 8.12 -1.74 -24.91
N ILE A 21 8.45 -0.66 -24.19
CA ILE A 21 7.65 -0.12 -23.09
C ILE A 21 6.52 0.74 -23.66
N ARG A 22 5.27 0.37 -23.37
CA ARG A 22 4.11 1.08 -23.97
C ARG A 22 3.75 2.37 -23.24
N ASP A 23 4.03 2.43 -21.96
CA ASP A 23 3.72 3.55 -21.09
C ASP A 23 4.95 3.92 -20.27
N ASP A 24 5.58 5.04 -20.65
CA ASP A 24 6.76 5.58 -19.99
C ASP A 24 6.48 6.14 -18.59
N ARG A 25 5.20 6.22 -18.18
CA ARG A 25 4.76 6.67 -16.86
C ARG A 25 4.19 5.55 -16.01
N LEU A 26 4.26 4.30 -16.46
CA LEU A 26 3.63 3.14 -15.80
C LEU A 26 3.92 3.07 -14.29
N VAL A 27 5.16 3.31 -13.87
CA VAL A 27 5.56 3.32 -12.45
C VAL A 27 4.80 4.43 -11.69
N LEU A 28 4.82 5.66 -12.20
CA LEU A 28 4.18 6.81 -11.56
C LEU A 28 2.67 6.65 -11.50
N GLU A 29 2.03 6.24 -12.59
CA GLU A 29 0.58 6.02 -12.65
C GLU A 29 0.15 4.93 -11.64
N THR A 30 0.92 3.85 -11.51
CA THR A 30 0.64 2.77 -10.56
C THR A 30 0.75 3.27 -9.12
N VAL A 31 1.80 4.03 -8.80
CA VAL A 31 2.00 4.64 -7.48
C VAL A 31 0.86 5.59 -7.15
N CYS A 32 0.47 6.47 -8.07
CA CYS A 32 -0.63 7.42 -7.89
C CYS A 32 -1.96 6.69 -7.67
N ALA A 33 -2.26 5.63 -8.42
CA ALA A 33 -3.49 4.86 -8.25
C ALA A 33 -3.58 4.22 -6.85
N TYR A 34 -2.47 3.70 -6.33
CA TYR A 34 -2.42 3.18 -4.96
C TYR A 34 -2.64 4.26 -3.91
N LEU A 35 -2.00 5.43 -4.07
CA LEU A 35 -2.19 6.54 -3.13
C LEU A 35 -3.61 7.12 -3.18
N GLU A 36 -4.23 7.19 -4.35
CA GLU A 36 -5.63 7.59 -4.50
C GLU A 36 -6.56 6.63 -3.74
N LEU A 37 -6.36 5.32 -3.88
CA LEU A 37 -7.09 4.32 -3.09
C LEU A 37 -6.82 4.45 -1.58
N ALA A 38 -5.59 4.76 -1.18
CA ALA A 38 -5.26 4.98 0.23
C ALA A 38 -6.05 6.18 0.79
N VAL A 39 -6.07 7.32 0.08
CA VAL A 39 -6.80 8.52 0.50
C VAL A 39 -8.31 8.28 0.55
N HIS A 40 -8.88 7.56 -0.42
CA HIS A 40 -10.30 7.18 -0.37
C HIS A 40 -10.64 6.29 0.82
N ASN A 41 -9.78 5.33 1.17
CA ASN A 41 -9.97 4.51 2.38
C ASN A 41 -9.79 5.31 3.67
N CYS A 42 -8.91 6.31 3.70
CA CYS A 42 -8.82 7.28 4.80
C CYS A 42 -10.10 8.11 4.96
N ALA A 43 -10.68 8.60 3.87
CA ALA A 43 -11.95 9.32 3.90
C ALA A 43 -13.10 8.43 4.39
N ALA A 44 -13.16 7.18 3.94
CA ALA A 44 -14.11 6.20 4.46
C ALA A 44 -13.90 5.92 5.95
N LEU A 45 -12.65 5.85 6.43
CA LEU A 45 -12.34 5.68 7.85
C LEU A 45 -12.86 6.85 8.69
N ALA A 46 -12.68 8.09 8.21
CA ALA A 46 -13.24 9.27 8.86
C ALA A 46 -14.77 9.19 8.93
N ALA A 47 -15.43 8.87 7.82
CA ALA A 47 -16.89 8.79 7.74
C ALA A 47 -17.49 7.74 8.71
N VAL A 48 -16.89 6.55 8.83
CA VAL A 48 -17.39 5.54 9.78
C VAL A 48 -17.14 5.92 11.24
N CYS A 49 -16.06 6.65 11.52
CA CYS A 49 -15.79 7.18 12.85
C CYS A 49 -16.81 8.27 13.23
N GLU A 50 -17.12 9.19 12.31
CA GLU A 50 -18.14 10.24 12.50
C GLU A 50 -19.54 9.66 12.70
N ALA A 51 -19.89 8.61 11.94
CA ALA A 51 -21.16 7.92 12.06
C ALA A 51 -21.25 7.00 13.31
N GLY A 52 -20.15 6.77 14.02
CA GLY A 52 -20.08 5.84 15.15
C GLY A 52 -20.14 4.36 14.74
N GLU A 53 -19.94 4.04 13.46
CA GLU A 53 -19.92 2.67 12.91
C GLU A 53 -18.56 1.97 13.13
N VAL A 54 -18.10 1.96 14.37
CA VAL A 54 -16.70 1.68 14.73
C VAL A 54 -16.40 0.23 15.12
N ILE A 55 -17.40 -0.65 15.10
CA ILE A 55 -17.24 -2.05 15.55
C ILE A 55 -16.44 -2.89 14.58
N ALA A 56 -16.81 -2.84 13.30
CA ALA A 56 -16.27 -3.75 12.30
C ALA A 56 -15.29 -3.04 11.38
N ALA A 57 -15.70 -1.93 10.76
CA ALA A 57 -15.07 -1.27 9.60
C ALA A 57 -13.68 -0.62 9.80
N PRO A 58 -13.37 0.03 10.94
CA PRO A 58 -12.12 0.79 11.06
C PRO A 58 -10.85 -0.03 10.82
N PRO A 59 -10.69 -1.26 11.37
CA PRO A 59 -9.53 -2.10 11.09
C PRO A 59 -9.33 -2.46 9.61
N GLN A 60 -10.41 -2.74 8.86
CA GLN A 60 -10.27 -3.08 7.44
C GLN A 60 -9.83 -1.86 6.65
N LEU A 61 -10.43 -0.70 6.92
CA LEU A 61 -10.08 0.55 6.25
C LEU A 61 -8.63 0.95 6.56
N ALA A 62 -8.21 0.93 7.83
CA ALA A 62 -6.84 1.21 8.21
C ALA A 62 -5.85 0.23 7.57
N ARG A 63 -6.15 -1.07 7.55
CA ARG A 63 -5.34 -2.08 6.86
C ARG A 63 -5.20 -1.76 5.37
N SER A 64 -6.30 -1.45 4.69
CA SER A 64 -6.28 -1.09 3.27
C SER A 64 -5.44 0.16 3.02
N VAL A 65 -5.53 1.21 3.85
CA VAL A 65 -4.66 2.39 3.74
C VAL A 65 -3.18 1.99 3.79
N ILE A 66 -2.80 1.21 4.80
CA ILE A 66 -1.40 0.78 5.02
C ILE A 66 -0.91 -0.07 3.85
N GLU A 67 -1.70 -1.04 3.38
CA GLU A 67 -1.32 -1.92 2.26
C GLU A 67 -1.12 -1.14 0.96
N ASN A 68 -2.00 -0.18 0.66
CA ASN A 68 -1.87 0.67 -0.53
C ASN A 68 -0.62 1.57 -0.44
N CYS A 69 -0.39 2.21 0.71
CA CYS A 69 0.81 3.03 0.94
C CYS A 69 2.10 2.21 0.85
N ALA A 70 2.12 1.04 1.52
CA ALA A 70 3.26 0.14 1.50
C ALA A 70 3.57 -0.35 0.07
N ARG A 71 2.53 -0.67 -0.72
CA ARG A 71 2.71 -1.08 -2.12
C ARG A 71 3.26 0.05 -2.97
N ALA A 72 2.71 1.26 -2.84
CA ALA A 72 3.20 2.45 -3.56
C ALA A 72 4.70 2.69 -3.29
N CYS A 73 5.09 2.70 -2.01
CA CYS A 73 6.48 2.87 -1.60
C CYS A 73 7.40 1.75 -2.10
N TRP A 74 6.94 0.50 -2.01
CA TRP A 74 7.73 -0.65 -2.47
C TRP A 74 8.01 -0.61 -3.97
N LEU A 75 7.11 -0.09 -4.79
CA LEU A 75 7.32 0.02 -6.24
C LEU A 75 8.47 0.95 -6.60
N ILE A 76 8.64 2.05 -5.86
CA ILE A 76 9.65 3.08 -6.13
C ILE A 76 10.93 2.93 -5.31
N ASP A 77 10.93 2.09 -4.27
CA ASP A 77 12.02 1.93 -3.32
C ASP A 77 12.26 3.14 -2.40
N ASP A 78 12.98 2.92 -1.30
CA ASP A 78 13.50 3.99 -0.45
C ASP A 78 14.89 4.46 -0.88
N GLU A 79 15.67 3.58 -1.53
CA GLU A 79 16.99 3.93 -2.06
C GLU A 79 16.90 4.51 -3.48
N LEU A 80 16.10 5.56 -3.65
CA LEU A 80 15.68 6.13 -4.94
C LEU A 80 16.84 6.32 -5.94
N ALA A 81 17.98 6.84 -5.48
CA ALA A 81 19.13 7.17 -6.33
C ALA A 81 20.03 5.97 -6.68
N SER A 82 20.10 4.94 -5.84
CA SER A 82 20.96 3.77 -6.08
C SER A 82 20.25 2.69 -6.91
N VAL A 83 18.93 2.65 -6.81
CA VAL A 83 18.12 1.62 -7.48
C VAL A 83 17.94 1.97 -8.96
N PRO A 84 18.26 1.05 -9.89
CA PRO A 84 18.03 1.25 -11.32
C PRO A 84 16.54 1.43 -11.67
N ALA A 85 16.25 2.28 -12.65
CA ALA A 85 14.91 2.50 -13.18
C ALA A 85 14.19 1.18 -13.57
N LEU A 86 14.93 0.26 -14.20
CA LEU A 86 14.40 -1.03 -14.62
C LEU A 86 13.99 -1.94 -13.45
N ASN A 87 14.57 -1.77 -12.26
CA ASN A 87 14.12 -2.51 -11.07
C ASN A 87 12.76 -2.00 -10.58
N ARG A 88 12.52 -0.68 -10.62
CA ARG A 88 11.20 -0.09 -10.30
C ARG A 88 10.15 -0.50 -11.32
N LEU A 89 10.50 -0.49 -12.61
CA LEU A 89 9.64 -0.98 -13.68
C LEU A 89 9.32 -2.48 -13.52
N ALA A 90 10.31 -3.31 -13.21
CA ALA A 90 10.10 -4.75 -13.01
C ALA A 90 9.16 -5.04 -11.83
N ARG A 91 9.27 -4.32 -10.70
CA ARG A 91 8.31 -4.40 -9.59
C ARG A 91 6.90 -3.99 -10.01
N THR A 92 6.80 -2.94 -10.84
CA THR A 92 5.52 -2.48 -11.37
C THR A 92 4.88 -3.53 -12.30
N TYR A 93 5.67 -4.16 -13.17
CA TYR A 93 5.15 -5.28 -13.99
C TYR A 93 4.78 -6.51 -13.17
N ILE A 94 5.48 -6.80 -12.07
CA ILE A 94 5.10 -7.88 -11.14
C ILE A 94 3.69 -7.62 -10.62
N ASP A 95 3.41 -6.39 -10.23
CA ASP A 95 2.12 -5.97 -9.69
C ASP A 95 1.02 -6.04 -10.76
N HIS A 96 1.27 -5.46 -11.94
CA HIS A 96 0.36 -5.50 -13.09
C HIS A 96 0.06 -6.92 -13.59
N ASP A 97 1.06 -7.80 -13.69
CA ASP A 97 0.84 -9.21 -14.05
C ASP A 97 0.01 -9.93 -12.97
N THR A 98 0.22 -9.62 -11.68
CA THR A 98 -0.58 -10.19 -10.59
C THR A 98 -2.03 -9.73 -10.69
N SER A 99 -2.26 -8.43 -10.85
CA SER A 99 -3.59 -7.85 -11.05
C SER A 99 -4.30 -8.43 -12.29
N ALA A 100 -3.58 -8.59 -13.41
CA ALA A 100 -4.14 -9.17 -14.64
C ALA A 100 -4.52 -10.66 -14.48
N VAL A 101 -3.71 -11.45 -13.77
CA VAL A 101 -4.03 -12.84 -13.42
C VAL A 101 -5.29 -12.89 -12.56
N ASP A 102 -5.36 -12.09 -11.50
CA ASP A 102 -6.50 -12.09 -10.57
C ASP A 102 -7.78 -11.64 -11.26
N ARG A 103 -7.72 -10.58 -12.08
CA ARG A 103 -8.85 -10.10 -12.88
C ARG A 103 -9.34 -11.17 -13.86
N LYS A 104 -8.43 -11.86 -14.55
CA LYS A 104 -8.77 -12.96 -15.46
C LYS A 104 -9.46 -14.12 -14.73
N LEU A 105 -8.92 -14.53 -13.58
CA LEU A 105 -9.50 -15.60 -12.77
C LEU A 105 -10.87 -15.22 -12.19
N ALA A 106 -11.03 -13.99 -11.71
CA ALA A 106 -12.29 -13.47 -11.23
C ALA A 106 -13.35 -13.45 -12.35
N ALA A 107 -13.01 -12.88 -13.51
CA ALA A 107 -13.89 -12.84 -14.67
C ALA A 107 -14.30 -14.25 -15.13
N GLN A 108 -13.36 -15.20 -15.14
CA GLN A 108 -13.65 -16.60 -15.47
C GLN A 108 -14.68 -17.19 -14.50
N ARG A 109 -14.46 -17.01 -13.19
CA ARG A 109 -15.27 -17.64 -12.14
C ARG A 109 -16.66 -17.02 -12.06
N LEU A 110 -16.79 -15.71 -12.27
CA LEU A 110 -18.06 -15.00 -12.15
C LEU A 110 -18.90 -15.05 -13.43
N MET A 111 -18.27 -14.99 -14.61
CA MET A 111 -18.98 -14.80 -15.88
C MET A 111 -18.75 -15.94 -16.89
N GLY A 112 -17.85 -16.88 -16.61
CA GLY A 112 -17.48 -17.95 -17.52
C GLY A 112 -16.48 -17.53 -18.62
N LYS A 113 -15.88 -18.52 -19.28
CA LYS A 113 -14.81 -18.32 -20.29
C LYS A 113 -15.31 -17.67 -21.60
N ASP A 114 -16.58 -17.80 -21.92
CA ASP A 114 -17.12 -17.25 -23.16
C ASP A 114 -17.52 -15.78 -23.05
N SER A 115 -17.54 -15.23 -21.82
CA SER A 115 -17.94 -13.86 -21.54
C SER A 115 -16.99 -12.83 -22.18
N PRO A 116 -17.52 -11.67 -22.62
CA PRO A 116 -16.69 -10.54 -23.06
C PRO A 116 -15.68 -10.11 -22.00
N GLY A 117 -16.06 -10.15 -20.72
CA GLY A 117 -15.19 -9.79 -19.61
C GLY A 117 -13.98 -10.70 -19.45
N TYR A 118 -14.14 -12.02 -19.56
CA TYR A 118 -13.02 -12.95 -19.52
C TYR A 118 -12.10 -12.82 -20.73
N LYS A 119 -12.67 -12.63 -21.93
CA LYS A 119 -11.89 -12.45 -23.17
C LYS A 119 -11.06 -11.17 -23.11
N GLY A 120 -11.65 -10.05 -22.67
CA GLY A 120 -10.94 -8.80 -22.47
C GLY A 120 -9.84 -8.90 -21.40
N ALA A 121 -10.13 -9.53 -20.25
CA ALA A 121 -9.11 -9.76 -19.22
C ALA A 121 -7.97 -10.67 -19.70
N THR A 122 -8.27 -11.65 -20.56
CA THR A 122 -7.25 -12.52 -21.17
C THR A 122 -6.35 -11.76 -22.14
N GLN A 123 -6.92 -10.89 -22.97
CA GLN A 123 -6.15 -10.03 -23.88
C GLN A 123 -5.19 -9.11 -23.11
N VAL A 124 -5.66 -8.48 -22.03
CA VAL A 124 -4.81 -7.63 -21.17
C VAL A 124 -3.68 -8.45 -20.53
N PHE A 125 -4.00 -9.62 -19.98
CA PHE A 125 -3.00 -10.54 -19.43
C PHE A 125 -1.93 -10.96 -20.45
N GLU A 126 -2.34 -11.32 -21.66
CA GLU A 126 -1.40 -11.71 -22.73
C GLU A 126 -0.56 -10.52 -23.19
N ALA A 127 -1.17 -9.34 -23.30
CA ALA A 127 -0.49 -8.10 -23.67
C ALA A 127 0.62 -7.74 -22.67
N ILE A 128 0.31 -7.73 -21.37
CA ILE A 128 1.29 -7.44 -20.30
C ILE A 128 2.44 -8.44 -20.34
N ARG A 129 2.17 -9.75 -20.45
CA ARG A 129 3.25 -10.76 -20.51
C ARG A 129 4.08 -10.68 -21.77
N THR A 130 3.50 -10.25 -22.88
CA THR A 130 4.23 -10.02 -24.13
C THR A 130 5.20 -8.87 -23.97
N GLU A 131 4.73 -7.76 -23.41
CA GLU A 131 5.55 -6.60 -23.11
C GLU A 131 6.68 -6.92 -22.12
N ILE A 132 6.38 -7.58 -21.00
CA ILE A 132 7.39 -8.00 -20.01
C ILE A 132 8.52 -8.80 -20.65
N LYS A 133 8.20 -9.74 -21.55
CA LYS A 133 9.22 -10.56 -22.24
C LYS A 133 10.03 -9.78 -23.27
N ALA A 134 9.45 -8.72 -23.83
CA ALA A 134 10.15 -7.84 -24.77
C ALA A 134 11.13 -6.94 -24.01
N VAL A 135 10.69 -6.35 -22.89
CA VAL A 135 11.51 -5.48 -22.03
C VAL A 135 12.57 -6.27 -21.24
N PHE A 136 12.22 -7.47 -20.76
CA PHE A 136 13.09 -8.34 -19.95
C PHE A 136 13.18 -9.74 -20.56
N PRO A 137 13.99 -9.95 -21.63
CA PRO A 137 14.09 -11.23 -22.33
C PRO A 137 14.55 -12.41 -21.46
N GLU A 138 15.24 -12.14 -20.36
CA GLU A 138 15.66 -13.13 -19.37
C GLU A 138 14.49 -13.65 -18.49
N THR A 139 13.35 -12.96 -18.49
CA THR A 139 12.14 -13.38 -17.76
C THR A 139 11.41 -14.48 -18.52
N VAL A 140 11.61 -15.74 -18.11
CA VAL A 140 11.05 -16.93 -18.76
C VAL A 140 9.80 -17.47 -18.03
N GLY A 141 9.15 -18.48 -18.61
CA GLY A 141 7.87 -19.02 -18.11
C GLY A 141 7.86 -19.37 -16.62
N ALA A 142 8.96 -19.90 -16.08
CA ALA A 142 9.08 -20.21 -14.65
C ALA A 142 9.05 -18.97 -13.75
N ASN A 143 9.55 -17.83 -14.23
CA ASN A 143 9.58 -16.58 -13.47
C ASN A 143 8.17 -16.01 -13.20
N PHE A 144 7.19 -16.36 -14.02
CA PHE A 144 5.79 -15.95 -13.82
C PHE A 144 5.04 -16.79 -12.78
N ASN A 145 5.64 -17.86 -12.26
CA ASN A 145 5.05 -18.75 -11.26
C ASN A 145 5.47 -18.36 -9.84
N ALA A 146 4.89 -18.96 -8.80
CA ALA A 146 5.22 -18.61 -7.41
C ALA A 146 6.58 -19.22 -6.96
N PRO A 147 7.52 -18.42 -6.40
CA PRO A 147 7.47 -16.97 -6.24
C PRO A 147 7.75 -16.23 -7.56
N LYS A 148 6.88 -15.26 -7.89
CA LYS A 148 6.99 -14.50 -9.14
C LYS A 148 8.23 -13.62 -9.11
N THR A 149 8.99 -13.63 -10.19
CA THR A 149 10.18 -12.81 -10.38
C THR A 149 10.17 -12.16 -11.76
N ILE A 150 10.61 -10.90 -11.87
CA ILE A 150 10.82 -10.20 -13.16
C ILE A 150 12.10 -9.40 -12.99
N HIS A 151 13.05 -9.51 -13.92
CA HIS A 151 14.35 -8.82 -13.85
C HIS A 151 15.06 -9.00 -12.48
N GLY A 152 15.02 -10.21 -11.93
CA GLY A 152 15.57 -10.51 -10.59
C GLY A 152 14.78 -9.95 -9.41
N GLN A 153 13.82 -9.05 -9.63
CA GLN A 153 12.92 -8.53 -8.59
C GLN A 153 11.91 -9.59 -8.20
N ARG A 154 11.59 -9.69 -6.91
CA ARG A 154 10.68 -10.69 -6.36
C ARG A 154 9.35 -10.05 -5.99
N ASN A 155 8.25 -10.76 -6.28
CA ASN A 155 6.95 -10.38 -5.76
C ASN A 155 6.88 -10.55 -4.24
N LEU A 156 6.60 -9.45 -3.54
CA LEU A 156 6.30 -9.46 -2.12
C LEU A 156 4.81 -9.72 -1.89
N SER A 157 4.51 -10.65 -0.97
CA SER A 157 3.15 -10.78 -0.43
C SER A 157 2.70 -9.49 0.27
N LEU A 158 1.40 -9.33 0.54
CA LEU A 158 0.90 -8.16 1.27
C LEU A 158 1.60 -8.00 2.63
N THR A 159 1.73 -9.09 3.39
CA THR A 159 2.48 -9.10 4.66
C THR A 159 3.92 -8.65 4.47
N GLN A 160 4.62 -9.20 3.48
CA GLN A 160 6.03 -8.86 3.22
C GLN A 160 6.19 -7.40 2.80
N THR A 161 5.23 -6.87 2.04
CA THR A 161 5.23 -5.47 1.60
C THR A 161 5.03 -4.52 2.77
N VAL A 162 4.11 -4.83 3.68
CA VAL A 162 3.89 -4.02 4.89
C VAL A 162 5.06 -4.09 5.86
N VAL A 163 5.63 -5.28 6.07
CA VAL A 163 6.85 -5.45 6.89
C VAL A 163 8.01 -4.65 6.30
N TRP A 164 8.22 -4.72 4.98
CA TRP A 164 9.22 -3.90 4.28
C TRP A 164 8.96 -2.40 4.49
N PHE A 165 7.70 -1.97 4.42
CA PHE A 165 7.34 -0.56 4.59
C PHE A 165 7.66 -0.05 6.00
N PHE A 166 7.30 -0.78 7.05
CA PHE A 166 7.64 -0.36 8.42
C PHE A 166 9.15 -0.43 8.69
N ASP A 167 9.87 -1.40 8.12
CA ASP A 167 11.33 -1.42 8.17
C ASP A 167 11.93 -0.18 7.50
N TYR A 168 11.41 0.23 6.34
CA TYR A 168 11.75 1.49 5.70
C TYR A 168 11.50 2.69 6.62
N LEU A 169 10.32 2.79 7.25
CA LEU A 169 9.99 3.90 8.16
C LEU A 169 10.95 3.95 9.35
N HIS A 170 11.31 2.79 9.89
CA HIS A 170 12.29 2.66 10.97
C HIS A 170 13.69 3.12 10.53
N ARG A 171 14.20 2.57 9.42
CA ARG A 171 15.52 2.92 8.87
C ARG A 171 15.61 4.40 8.50
N SER A 172 14.51 4.98 8.04
CA SER A 172 14.39 6.38 7.65
C SER A 172 14.12 7.32 8.82
N ARG A 173 14.04 6.81 10.05
CA ARG A 173 13.75 7.60 11.25
C ARG A 173 12.40 8.35 11.20
N MET A 174 11.48 7.82 10.41
CA MET A 174 10.15 8.38 10.24
C MET A 174 9.15 7.75 11.21
N ALA A 175 9.48 6.58 11.79
CA ALA A 175 8.72 5.95 12.85
C ALA A 175 9.63 5.17 13.83
N SER A 176 9.21 5.10 15.09
CA SER A 176 9.88 4.32 16.15
C SER A 176 9.51 2.83 16.15
N VAL A 177 8.73 2.37 15.17
CA VAL A 177 8.23 1.00 15.08
C VAL A 177 9.27 0.10 14.43
N ASP A 178 9.85 -0.84 15.17
CA ASP A 178 10.75 -1.84 14.61
C ASP A 178 10.00 -2.92 13.80
N GLY A 179 10.75 -3.73 13.03
CA GLY A 179 10.16 -4.74 12.14
C GLY A 179 9.36 -5.86 12.83
N VAL A 180 9.67 -6.19 14.10
CA VAL A 180 8.93 -7.22 14.86
C VAL A 180 7.58 -6.68 15.30
N VAL A 181 7.56 -5.43 15.78
CA VAL A 181 6.31 -4.74 16.14
C VAL A 181 5.43 -4.54 14.90
N ALA A 182 6.02 -4.22 13.76
CA ALA A 182 5.32 -4.08 12.48
C ALA A 182 4.62 -5.37 12.03
N GLU A 183 5.32 -6.51 12.09
CA GLU A 183 4.74 -7.81 11.75
C GLU A 183 3.58 -8.16 12.69
N GLY A 184 3.77 -8.00 14.00
CA GLY A 184 2.72 -8.24 14.99
C GLY A 184 1.48 -7.35 14.79
N LEU A 185 1.69 -6.07 14.48
CA LEU A 185 0.65 -5.10 14.16
C LEU A 185 -0.14 -5.50 12.90
N TYR A 186 0.56 -5.89 11.85
CA TYR A 186 -0.10 -6.33 10.61
C TYR A 186 -0.86 -7.64 10.80
N VAL A 187 -0.32 -8.61 11.54
CA VAL A 187 -1.05 -9.84 11.91
C VAL A 187 -2.30 -9.52 12.72
N HIS A 188 -2.21 -8.59 13.68
CA HIS A 188 -3.35 -8.14 14.47
C HIS A 188 -4.45 -7.52 13.58
N LEU A 189 -4.09 -6.59 12.69
CA LEU A 189 -5.02 -6.01 11.71
C LEU A 189 -5.63 -7.07 10.82
N SER A 190 -4.81 -8.00 10.31
CA SER A 190 -5.25 -9.11 9.46
C SER A 190 -6.33 -9.96 10.15
N ASN A 191 -6.13 -10.32 11.42
CA ASN A 191 -7.11 -11.04 12.23
C ASN A 191 -8.41 -10.25 12.48
N GLN A 192 -8.38 -8.91 12.40
CA GLN A 192 -9.58 -8.07 12.50
C GLN A 192 -10.34 -7.97 11.17
N THR A 193 -9.71 -8.34 10.05
CA THR A 193 -10.31 -8.31 8.70
C THR A 193 -10.74 -9.67 8.17
N HIS A 194 -10.16 -10.76 8.68
CA HIS A 194 -10.54 -12.13 8.34
C HIS A 194 -11.44 -12.74 9.42
N PRO A 195 -12.18 -13.83 9.11
CA PRO A 195 -12.98 -14.54 10.11
C PRO A 195 -12.09 -15.13 11.22
N THR A 196 -11.87 -14.36 12.28
CA THR A 196 -11.10 -14.79 13.45
C THR A 196 -11.93 -14.54 14.71
N ILE A 197 -12.19 -15.59 15.47
CA ILE A 197 -13.14 -15.52 16.59
C ILE A 197 -12.63 -14.66 17.76
N SER A 198 -11.30 -14.56 17.92
CA SER A 198 -10.69 -13.79 19.01
C SER A 198 -11.06 -12.31 18.92
N THR A 199 -10.98 -11.70 17.75
CA THR A 199 -11.17 -10.25 17.60
C THR A 199 -12.58 -9.78 17.99
N ILE A 200 -13.61 -10.56 17.67
CA ILE A 200 -14.99 -10.28 18.10
C ILE A 200 -15.19 -10.64 19.59
N ARG A 201 -14.58 -11.72 20.09
CA ARG A 201 -14.72 -12.13 21.50
C ARG A 201 -14.00 -11.17 22.46
N ASP A 202 -12.83 -10.67 22.07
CA ASP A 202 -12.01 -9.78 22.90
C ASP A 202 -12.67 -8.41 23.08
N ARG A 203 -13.53 -7.99 22.16
CA ARG A 203 -14.38 -6.80 22.26
C ARG A 203 -15.67 -7.05 23.03
N ARG A 204 -16.06 -8.31 23.24
CA ARG A 204 -17.30 -8.64 23.95
C ARG A 204 -17.15 -8.43 25.46
N ARG A 205 -18.12 -7.74 26.06
CA ARG A 205 -18.26 -7.57 27.50
C ARG A 205 -19.59 -8.15 27.94
N PHE A 206 -19.58 -8.85 29.05
CA PHE A 206 -20.79 -9.34 29.69
C PHE A 206 -21.38 -8.23 30.55
N ILE A 207 -22.68 -7.99 30.42
CA ILE A 207 -23.41 -6.97 31.16
C ILE A 207 -24.48 -7.68 31.98
N ALA A 208 -24.52 -7.40 33.28
CA ALA A 208 -25.54 -7.96 34.16
C ALA A 208 -26.89 -7.26 33.91
N HIS A 209 -27.96 -8.05 33.74
CA HIS A 209 -29.34 -7.60 33.61
C HIS A 209 -30.22 -8.28 34.68
N GLY A 210 -29.82 -8.15 35.95
CA GLY A 210 -30.50 -8.79 37.07
C GLY A 210 -30.34 -10.31 37.03
N GLU A 211 -31.36 -11.01 36.51
CA GLU A 211 -31.42 -12.48 36.49
C GLU A 211 -30.65 -13.13 35.33
N HIS A 212 -30.14 -12.35 34.37
CA HIS A 212 -29.38 -12.87 33.23
C HIS A 212 -28.23 -11.96 32.84
N PHE A 213 -27.35 -12.46 31.97
CA PHE A 213 -26.28 -11.69 31.35
C PHE A 213 -26.60 -11.39 29.89
N GLY A 214 -26.43 -10.14 29.50
CA GLY A 214 -26.34 -9.70 28.11
C GLY A 214 -24.88 -9.62 27.66
N THR A 215 -24.67 -9.37 26.37
CA THR A 215 -23.35 -9.11 25.82
C THR A 215 -23.35 -7.88 24.93
N GLN A 216 -22.33 -7.04 25.05
CA GLN A 216 -22.11 -5.89 24.19
C GLN A 216 -20.70 -5.96 23.61
N ASN A 217 -20.52 -5.53 22.36
CA ASN A 217 -19.18 -5.27 21.83
C ASN A 217 -18.77 -3.85 22.20
N VAL A 218 -17.60 -3.73 22.81
CA VAL A 218 -17.02 -2.46 23.25
C VAL A 218 -15.75 -2.22 22.45
N VAL A 219 -15.68 -1.04 21.84
CA VAL A 219 -14.48 -0.52 21.19
C VAL A 219 -14.01 0.68 21.99
N SER A 220 -12.71 0.73 22.30
CA SER A 220 -12.16 1.86 23.04
C SER A 220 -11.74 2.99 22.10
N LEU A 221 -11.84 4.23 22.57
CA LEU A 221 -11.34 5.39 21.83
C LEU A 221 -9.84 5.27 21.54
N THR A 222 -9.07 4.76 22.50
CA THR A 222 -7.62 4.53 22.35
C THR A 222 -7.30 3.53 21.22
N GLU A 223 -8.11 2.49 21.04
CA GLU A 223 -7.95 1.55 19.93
C GLU A 223 -8.20 2.23 18.58
N LEU A 224 -9.28 3.01 18.47
CA LEU A 224 -9.59 3.75 17.25
C LEU A 224 -8.54 4.81 16.94
N GLU A 225 -8.08 5.55 17.94
CA GLU A 225 -7.03 6.55 17.80
C GLU A 225 -5.75 5.92 17.22
N LYS A 226 -5.33 4.75 17.73
CA LYS A 226 -4.16 4.03 17.19
C LYS A 226 -4.33 3.65 15.73
N LEU A 227 -5.52 3.19 15.33
CA LEU A 227 -5.81 2.83 13.93
C LEU A 227 -5.76 4.05 13.01
N VAL A 228 -6.39 5.16 13.43
CA VAL A 228 -6.41 6.42 12.67
C VAL A 228 -5.00 6.97 12.53
N ARG A 229 -4.25 7.03 13.63
CA ARG A 229 -2.83 7.45 13.65
C ARG A 229 -2.00 6.64 12.67
N LEU A 230 -2.15 5.33 12.67
CA LEU A 230 -1.41 4.44 11.79
C LEU A 230 -1.75 4.67 10.30
N ALA A 231 -3.03 4.87 9.98
CA ALA A 231 -3.49 5.16 8.63
C ALA A 231 -2.96 6.51 8.14
N VAL A 232 -3.15 7.58 8.93
CA VAL A 232 -2.68 8.94 8.61
C VAL A 232 -1.16 8.98 8.46
N GLY A 233 -0.43 8.37 9.39
CA GLY A 233 1.03 8.27 9.32
C GLY A 233 1.48 7.54 8.07
N SER A 234 0.82 6.44 7.69
CA SER A 234 1.18 5.71 6.47
C SER A 234 1.01 6.55 5.19
N VAL A 235 -0.08 7.32 5.10
CA VAL A 235 -0.32 8.24 3.98
C VAL A 235 0.74 9.33 3.93
N GLN A 236 0.98 10.02 5.05
CA GLN A 236 1.95 11.12 5.09
C GLN A 236 3.35 10.63 4.73
N ASN A 237 3.80 9.50 5.26
CA ASN A 237 5.11 8.93 4.93
C ASN A 237 5.22 8.50 3.45
N ALA A 238 4.16 7.92 2.90
CA ALA A 238 4.15 7.55 1.49
C ALA A 238 4.17 8.79 0.58
N LEU A 239 3.46 9.86 0.94
CA LEU A 239 3.51 11.13 0.23
C LEU A 239 4.91 11.75 0.27
N VAL A 240 5.60 11.74 1.41
CA VAL A 240 6.98 12.22 1.51
C VAL A 240 7.89 11.48 0.53
N LEU A 241 7.82 10.14 0.48
CA LEU A 241 8.65 9.36 -0.43
C LEU A 241 8.31 9.63 -1.91
N VAL A 242 7.03 9.70 -2.26
CA VAL A 242 6.59 9.96 -3.64
C VAL A 242 6.96 11.37 -4.09
N HIS A 243 6.85 12.37 -3.22
CA HIS A 243 7.31 13.73 -3.53
C HIS A 243 8.82 13.76 -3.75
N ARG A 244 9.62 13.07 -2.92
CA ARG A 244 11.07 12.91 -3.15
C ARG A 244 11.38 12.22 -4.48
N TYR A 245 10.66 11.15 -4.81
CA TYR A 245 10.79 10.46 -6.09
C TYR A 245 10.50 11.38 -7.28
N CYS A 246 9.45 12.20 -7.19
CA CYS A 246 9.03 13.12 -8.24
C CYS A 246 9.77 14.47 -8.26
N GLY A 247 10.58 14.76 -7.24
CA GLY A 247 11.18 16.08 -7.04
C GLY A 247 10.17 17.18 -6.76
N TRP A 248 8.98 16.84 -6.25
CA TRP A 248 7.96 17.82 -5.90
C TRP A 248 8.24 18.43 -4.53
N PRO A 249 7.98 19.74 -4.33
CA PRO A 249 7.95 20.28 -2.97
C PRO A 249 6.89 19.52 -2.17
N PHE A 250 7.23 19.11 -0.95
CA PHE A 250 6.30 18.51 0.00
C PHE A 250 6.10 19.48 1.14
N ASP A 251 4.84 19.82 1.42
CA ASP A 251 4.42 20.67 2.53
C ASP A 251 5.34 21.90 2.79
N PRO A 252 5.54 22.77 1.78
CA PRO A 252 6.53 23.85 1.87
C PRO A 252 6.28 24.84 3.00
N ASP A 253 5.01 24.99 3.41
CA ASP A 253 4.58 25.89 4.48
C ASP A 253 4.39 25.16 5.82
N GLY A 254 4.59 23.84 5.87
CA GLY A 254 4.45 23.01 7.07
C GLY A 254 3.01 22.86 7.58
N GLU A 255 2.00 23.26 6.79
CA GLU A 255 0.60 23.26 7.21
C GLU A 255 0.05 21.84 7.38
N PHE A 256 0.42 20.92 6.49
CA PHE A 256 -0.08 19.55 6.54
C PHE A 256 0.50 18.80 7.73
N GLU A 257 1.82 18.90 7.93
CA GLU A 257 2.48 18.31 9.11
C GLU A 257 2.04 18.98 10.40
N GLY A 258 1.92 20.31 10.41
CA GLY A 258 1.42 21.06 11.56
C GLY A 258 0.00 20.65 11.97
N LEU A 259 -0.89 20.43 11.00
CA LEU A 259 -2.24 19.91 11.27
C LEU A 259 -2.19 18.51 11.88
N ILE A 260 -1.33 17.62 11.36
CA ILE A 260 -1.18 16.26 11.91
C ILE A 260 -0.65 16.31 13.35
N ASP A 261 0.33 17.16 13.63
CA ASP A 261 0.89 17.32 14.97
C ASP A 261 -0.12 17.92 15.95
N GLU A 262 -0.99 18.81 15.50
CA GLU A 262 -2.08 19.37 16.31
C GLU A 262 -3.11 18.29 16.70
N ILE A 263 -3.58 17.51 15.73
CA ILE A 263 -4.68 16.54 15.94
C ILE A 263 -4.20 15.20 16.49
N ALA A 264 -2.94 14.85 16.26
CA ALA A 264 -2.32 13.60 16.66
C ALA A 264 -0.91 13.83 17.22
N PRO A 265 -0.77 14.58 18.34
CA PRO A 265 0.53 14.92 18.90
C PRO A 265 1.33 13.66 19.22
N GLY A 266 2.63 13.69 18.91
CA GLY A 266 3.54 12.56 19.07
C GLY A 266 3.31 11.42 18.09
N LEU A 267 2.52 11.60 17.02
CA LEU A 267 2.50 10.67 15.90
C LEU A 267 3.90 10.52 15.29
N PHE A 268 4.64 11.63 15.28
CA PHE A 268 6.05 11.69 14.96
C PHE A 268 6.83 11.90 16.26
N SER A 269 7.97 11.22 16.42
CA SER A 269 8.76 11.33 17.64
C SER A 269 9.30 12.77 17.75
N PRO A 270 9.10 13.49 18.88
CA PRO A 270 9.56 14.88 19.03
C PRO A 270 11.10 15.03 19.02
N ASP A 271 11.83 13.92 19.17
CA ASP A 271 13.29 13.89 19.26
C ASP A 271 14.01 13.49 17.95
N ASP A 272 13.30 13.27 16.84
CA ASP A 272 13.93 12.86 15.58
C ASP A 272 13.92 14.01 14.56
N PRO A 273 15.02 14.78 14.43
CA PRO A 273 15.13 15.77 13.37
C PRO A 273 15.10 15.02 12.03
N ARG A 274 13.95 15.07 11.36
CA ARG A 274 13.78 14.45 10.05
C ARG A 274 14.80 15.06 9.09
N PRO A 275 15.43 14.26 8.21
CA PRO A 275 16.29 14.80 7.17
C PRO A 275 15.46 15.78 6.32
N THR A 276 15.88 17.04 6.28
CA THR A 276 15.37 18.02 5.33
C THR A 276 15.59 17.52 3.90
N PRO A 277 14.67 17.83 2.96
CA PRO A 277 14.72 17.38 1.57
C PRO A 277 16.05 17.75 0.87
#